data_AF-A0A3L7S3P8-F1
#
_entry.id   AF-A0A3L7S3P8-F1
#
_cell.length_a   1.000
_cell.length_b   1.000
_cell.length_c   1.000
_cell.angle_alpha   90.00
_cell.angle_beta   90.00
_cell.angle_gamma   90.00
#
_symmetry.space_group_name_H-M   'P 1'
#
loop_
_entity.id
_entity.type
_entity.pdbx_description
1 polymer ?
#
loop_
_entity_poly.entity_id
_entity_poly.type
_entity_poly.pdbx_seq_one_letter_code
_entity_poly.pdbx_strand_id
1 'polypeptide(L)'
;MSLAGIGLIAGKFDVRQRQVEGRFLGRQKAAEERARRSAGLPPVDLAVEAEEQTVAAPGRIVPLWTLATAAAVATALSAAMLARDLRHHADDPGMP
;
A
#
# COMPACT_ATOMS: atom_id res chain seq x y z
N MET A 1 -1.56 6.92 17.24
CA MET A 1 -2.03 5.56 16.85
C MET A 1 -2.48 5.48 15.39
N SER A 2 -3.28 6.43 14.86
CA SER A 2 -3.70 6.47 13.44
C SER A 2 -2.56 6.61 12.41
N LEU A 3 -1.52 7.40 12.73
CA LEU A 3 -0.35 7.59 11.85
C LEU A 3 0.48 6.31 11.63
N ALA A 4 0.55 5.42 12.63
CA ALA A 4 1.26 4.15 12.50
C ALA A 4 0.53 3.19 11.53
N GLY A 5 -0.81 3.21 11.53
CA GLY A 5 -1.62 2.46 10.57
C GLY A 5 -1.46 2.97 9.13
N ILE A 6 -1.34 4.29 8.94
CA ILE A 6 -1.06 4.89 7.62
C ILE A 6 0.32 4.45 7.11
N GLY A 7 1.34 4.46 7.97
CA GLY A 7 2.69 4.00 7.62
C GLY A 7 2.74 2.54 7.17
N LEU A 8 1.97 1.65 7.81
CA LEU A 8 1.91 0.22 7.45
C LEU A 8 1.25 -0.05 6.09
N ILE A 9 0.33 0.82 5.65
CA ILE A 9 -0.41 0.65 4.39
C ILE A 9 0.24 1.45 3.24
N ALA A 10 1.06 2.46 3.56
CA ALA A 10 1.68 3.37 2.59
C ALA A 10 2.41 2.65 1.46
N GLY A 11 3.25 1.65 1.76
CA GLY A 11 4.00 0.91 0.72
C GLY A 11 3.09 0.12 -0.24
N LYS A 12 1.97 -0.40 0.25
CA LYS A 12 0.99 -1.08 -0.60
C LYS A 12 0.21 -0.10 -1.46
N PHE A 13 -0.11 1.07 -0.91
CA PHE A 13 -0.82 2.13 -1.62
C PHE A 13 0.04 2.70 -2.75
N ASP A 14 1.33 2.94 -2.49
CA ASP A 14 2.30 3.42 -3.47
C ASP A 14 2.43 2.45 -4.67
N VAL A 15 2.53 1.14 -4.42
CA VAL A 15 2.57 0.13 -5.51
C VAL A 15 1.28 0.13 -6.34
N ARG A 16 0.11 0.19 -5.69
CA ARG A 16 -1.19 0.25 -6.38
C ARG A 16 -1.32 1.55 -7.19
N GLN A 17 -0.89 2.65 -6.61
CA GLN A 17 -0.92 3.97 -7.23
C GLN A 17 -0.03 4.00 -8.48
N ARG A 18 1.21 3.51 -8.40
CA ARG A 18 2.12 3.38 -9.55
C ARG A 18 1.57 2.48 -10.66
N GLN A 19 0.88 1.38 -10.32
CA GLN A 19 0.22 0.53 -11.31
C GLN A 19 -0.91 1.25 -12.05
N VAL A 20 -1.70 2.06 -11.33
CA VAL A 20 -2.78 2.86 -11.93
C VAL A 20 -2.18 3.96 -12.80
N GLU A 21 -1.21 4.70 -12.29
CA GLU A 21 -0.50 5.75 -13.01
C GLU A 21 0.18 5.21 -14.27
N GLY A 22 0.88 4.08 -14.19
CA GLY A 22 1.48 3.42 -15.36
C GLY A 22 0.46 3.06 -16.44
N ARG A 23 -0.74 2.61 -16.07
CA ARG A 23 -1.83 2.36 -17.02
C ARG A 23 -2.37 3.63 -17.66
N PHE A 24 -2.47 4.72 -16.92
CA PHE A 24 -2.90 6.02 -17.47
C PHE A 24 -1.83 6.60 -18.41
N LEU A 25 -0.57 6.60 -17.99
CA LEU A 25 0.57 7.06 -18.79
C LEU A 25 0.71 6.24 -20.08
N GLY A 26 0.51 4.92 -20.03
CA GLY A 26 0.51 4.07 -21.23
C GLY A 26 -0.60 4.44 -22.22
N ARG A 27 -1.82 4.75 -21.74
CA ARG A 27 -2.92 5.21 -22.61
C ARG A 27 -2.64 6.58 -23.22
N GLN A 28 -2.04 7.48 -22.44
CA GLN A 28 -1.65 8.81 -22.90
C GLN A 28 -0.57 8.72 -23.99
N LYS A 29 0.51 7.97 -23.75
CA LYS A 29 1.56 7.72 -24.77
C LYS A 29 0.99 7.12 -26.05
N ALA A 30 0.06 6.17 -25.94
CA ALA A 30 -0.60 5.58 -27.11
C ALA A 30 -1.49 6.57 -27.89
N ALA A 31 -2.06 7.58 -27.22
CA ALA A 31 -2.83 8.65 -27.86
C ALA A 31 -1.91 9.68 -28.52
N GLU A 32 -0.83 10.08 -27.83
CA GLU A 32 0.21 10.97 -28.36
C GLU A 32 0.89 10.35 -29.60
N GLU A 33 1.17 9.05 -29.57
CA GLU A 33 1.77 8.34 -30.71
C GLU A 33 0.81 8.27 -31.91
N ARG A 34 -0.50 8.11 -31.67
CA ARG A 34 -1.51 8.21 -32.73
C ARG A 34 -1.55 9.63 -33.34
N ALA A 35 -1.45 10.66 -32.50
CA ALA A 35 -1.40 12.05 -32.97
C ALA A 35 -0.12 12.32 -33.79
N ARG A 36 1.05 11.82 -33.34
CA ARG A 36 2.31 11.92 -34.07
C ARG A 36 2.24 11.26 -35.44
N ARG A 37 1.68 10.05 -35.50
CA ARG A 37 1.47 9.35 -36.78
C ARG A 37 0.55 10.13 -37.71
N SER A 38 -0.51 10.75 -37.20
CA SER A 38 -1.37 11.62 -38.03
C SER A 38 -0.65 12.90 -38.51
N ALA A 39 0.40 13.34 -37.82
CA ALA A 39 1.26 14.46 -38.21
C ALA A 39 2.41 14.05 -39.15
N GLY A 40 2.47 12.78 -39.58
CA GLY A 40 3.51 12.27 -40.48
C GLY A 40 4.88 12.08 -39.83
N LEU A 41 4.96 12.09 -38.50
CA LEU A 41 6.20 11.84 -37.77
C LEU A 41 6.55 10.34 -37.77
N PRO A 42 7.84 9.97 -37.71
CA PRO A 42 8.26 8.58 -37.63
C PRO A 42 7.72 7.91 -36.35
N PRO A 43 7.32 6.64 -36.44
CA PRO A 43 6.69 5.92 -35.34
C PRO A 43 7.70 5.59 -34.23
N VAL A 44 7.26 5.66 -32.98
CA VAL A 44 8.04 5.23 -31.81
C VAL A 44 7.54 3.87 -31.31
N ASP A 45 8.48 2.98 -31.00
CA ASP A 45 8.17 1.69 -30.38
C ASP A 45 7.92 1.87 -28.86
N LEU A 46 6.63 1.90 -28.51
CA LEU A 46 6.19 2.05 -27.13
C LEU A 46 6.45 0.81 -26.26
N ALA A 47 6.69 -0.37 -26.88
CA ALA A 47 6.94 -1.60 -26.13
C ALA A 47 8.35 -1.63 -25.54
N VAL A 48 9.34 -1.14 -26.29
CA VAL A 48 10.75 -1.03 -25.84
C VAL A 48 10.89 -0.02 -24.70
N GLU A 49 10.18 1.12 -24.74
CA GLU A 49 10.17 2.08 -23.61
C GLU A 49 9.46 1.59 -22.35
N ALA A 50 8.55 0.62 -22.46
CA ALA A 50 7.79 0.12 -21.32
C ALA A 50 8.60 -0.87 -20.46
N GLU A 51 9.56 -1.58 -21.06
CA GLU A 51 10.36 -2.64 -20.42
C GLU A 51 11.33 -2.10 -19.37
N GLU A 52 11.76 -0.84 -19.50
CA GLU A 52 12.68 -0.18 -18.56
C GLU A 52 12.04 0.05 -17.17
N GLN A 53 10.70 0.17 -17.09
CA GLN A 53 9.98 0.36 -15.82
C GLN A 53 9.85 -0.92 -14.99
N THR A 54 9.91 -2.10 -15.62
CA THR A 54 9.75 -3.39 -14.94
C THR A 54 10.90 -3.70 -13.98
N VAL A 55 12.05 -3.05 -14.13
CA VAL A 55 13.23 -3.20 -13.26
C VAL A 55 13.00 -2.60 -11.85
N ALA A 56 11.94 -1.80 -11.64
CA ALA A 56 11.63 -1.14 -10.38
C ALA A 56 10.65 -1.90 -9.45
N ALA A 57 10.43 -3.20 -9.65
CA ALA A 57 9.51 -3.98 -8.83
C ALA A 57 10.11 -4.32 -7.44
N PRO A 58 9.41 -4.06 -6.32
CA PRO A 58 9.93 -4.36 -4.98
C PRO A 58 10.08 -5.87 -4.75
N GLY A 59 11.28 -6.30 -4.36
CA GLY A 59 11.68 -7.71 -4.24
C GLY A 59 11.00 -8.54 -3.14
N ARG A 60 10.06 -8.00 -2.37
CA ARG A 60 9.32 -8.77 -1.36
C ARG A 60 7.94 -8.18 -1.04
N ILE A 61 6.89 -8.90 -1.43
CA ILE A 61 5.50 -8.58 -1.08
C ILE A 61 5.12 -9.40 0.15
N VAL A 62 4.90 -8.74 1.27
CA VAL A 62 4.40 -9.41 2.49
C VAL A 62 2.87 -9.62 2.34
N PRO A 63 2.32 -10.81 2.56
CA PRO A 63 0.89 -11.07 2.42
C PRO A 63 0.03 -10.21 3.37
N LEU A 64 -1.14 -9.76 2.92
CA LEU A 64 -2.02 -8.92 3.76
C LEU A 64 -2.47 -9.63 5.05
N TRP A 65 -2.69 -10.94 4.98
CA TRP A 65 -3.18 -11.71 6.12
C TRP A 65 -2.16 -11.77 7.26
N THR A 66 -0.85 -11.73 6.97
CA THR A 66 0.18 -11.73 8.04
C THR A 66 0.17 -10.40 8.80
N LEU A 67 -0.07 -9.28 8.12
CA LEU A 67 -0.23 -7.98 8.77
C LEU A 67 -1.54 -7.91 9.57
N ALA A 68 -2.64 -8.42 9.00
CA ALA A 68 -3.95 -8.42 9.66
C ALA A 68 -3.95 -9.29 10.92
N THR A 69 -3.34 -10.48 10.87
CA THR A 69 -3.22 -11.38 12.02
C THR A 69 -2.34 -10.78 13.11
N ALA A 70 -1.19 -10.20 12.76
CA ALA A 70 -0.34 -9.52 13.73
C ALA A 70 -1.08 -8.36 14.43
N ALA A 71 -1.82 -7.55 13.68
CA ALA A 71 -2.61 -6.46 14.23
C ALA A 71 -3.74 -6.96 15.16
N ALA A 72 -4.42 -8.04 14.78
CA ALA A 72 -5.47 -8.65 15.59
C ALA A 72 -4.91 -9.19 16.92
N VAL A 73 -3.75 -9.87 16.89
CA VAL A 73 -3.07 -10.38 18.10
C VAL A 73 -2.65 -9.24 19.01
N ALA A 74 -2.02 -8.19 18.48
CA ALA A 74 -1.60 -7.03 19.27
C ALA A 74 -2.81 -6.32 19.94
N THR A 75 -3.93 -6.23 19.22
CA THR A 75 -5.17 -5.64 19.74
C THR A 75 -5.78 -6.51 20.84
N ALA A 76 -5.82 -7.83 20.65
CA ALA A 76 -6.34 -8.77 21.65
C ALA A 76 -5.52 -8.75 22.94
N LEU A 77 -4.18 -8.71 22.84
CA LEU A 77 -3.29 -8.61 23.99
C LEU A 77 -3.50 -7.29 24.76
N SER A 78 -3.58 -6.17 24.04
CA SER A 78 -3.83 -4.86 24.64
C SER A 78 -5.18 -4.82 25.37
N ALA A 79 -6.23 -5.37 24.75
CA ALA A 79 -7.57 -5.46 25.35
C ALA A 79 -7.58 -6.37 26.59
N ALA A 80 -6.84 -7.49 26.55
CA ALA A 80 -6.72 -8.40 27.69
C ALA A 80 -6.00 -7.74 28.88
N MET A 81 -4.92 -6.99 28.64
CA MET A 81 -4.23 -6.24 29.69
C MET A 81 -5.14 -5.17 30.29
N LEU A 82 -5.85 -4.40 29.47
CA LEU A 82 -6.79 -3.40 29.95
C LEU A 82 -7.94 -4.03 30.77
N ALA A 83 -8.50 -5.13 30.29
CA ALA A 83 -9.56 -5.84 31.01
C ALA A 83 -9.06 -6.50 32.31
N ARG A 84 -7.77 -6.82 32.41
CA ARG A 84 -7.16 -7.27 33.66
C ARG A 84 -7.03 -6.12 34.66
N ASP A 85 -6.55 -4.98 34.19
CA ASP A 85 -6.32 -3.80 35.04
C ASP A 85 -7.63 -3.25 35.60
N LEU A 86 -8.68 -3.19 34.77
CA LEU A 86 -10.03 -2.82 35.20
C LEU A 86 -10.61 -3.77 36.24
N ARG A 87 -10.30 -5.07 36.16
CA ARG A 87 -10.73 -6.05 37.17
C ARG A 87 -9.96 -5.89 38.48
N HIS A 88 -8.64 -5.68 38.41
CA HIS A 88 -7.84 -5.43 39.62
C HIS A 88 -8.30 -4.15 40.34
N HIS A 89 -8.65 -3.09 39.59
CA HIS A 89 -9.19 -1.86 40.18
C HIS A 89 -10.62 -2.02 40.73
N ALA A 90 -11.42 -2.93 40.17
CA ALA A 90 -12.76 -3.22 40.71
C ALA A 90 -12.70 -4.07 42.00
N ASP A 91 -11.69 -4.92 42.12
CA ASP A 91 -11.48 -5.81 43.26
C ASP A 91 -10.70 -5.15 44.42
N ASP A 92 -10.09 -3.98 44.21
CA ASP A 92 -9.43 -3.17 45.25
C ASP A 92 -10.22 -1.86 45.53
N PRO A 93 -11.39 -1.91 46.19
CA PRO A 93 -12.22 -0.74 46.48
C PRO A 93 -11.65 0.13 47.62
N GLY A 94 -10.44 -0.13 48.10
CA GLY A 94 -9.91 0.56 49.28
C GLY A 94 -8.39 0.64 49.31
N MET A 95 -7.85 1.76 48.83
CA MET A 95 -6.91 2.62 49.58
C MET A 95 -6.38 3.76 48.71
N PRO A 96 -6.13 4.95 49.29
CA PRO A 96 -7.05 5.86 50.00
C PRO A 96 -7.69 6.92 49.07
#